data_AF-A0A957JAF7-F1
#
_entry.id   AF-A0A957JAF7-F1
#
_cell.length_a   1.000
_cell.length_b   1.000
_cell.length_c   1.000
_cell.angle_alpha   90.00
_cell.angle_beta   90.00
_cell.angle_gamma   90.00
#
_symmetry.space_group_name_H-M   'P 1'
#
loop_
_entity.id
_entity.type
_entity.pdbx_description
1 polymer ?
#
loop_
_entity_poly.entity_id
_entity_poly.type
_entity_poly.pdbx_seq_one_letter_code
_entity_poly.pdbx_strand_id
1 'polypeptide(L)' 'MRRLGENMVEVDFNFAYNPYCAYSERYSCPLPPRENWLTVPIRAGEKKFGL' A
#
# COMPACT_ATOMS: atom_id res chain seq x y z
N MET A 1 9.33 -0.28 8.72
CA MET A 1 8.51 0.41 9.73
C MET A 1 9.44 0.92 10.81
N ARG A 2 9.51 2.23 11.00
CA ARG A 2 10.35 2.87 12.01
C ARG A 2 9.50 3.17 13.24
N ARG A 3 9.90 2.71 14.44
CA ARG A 3 9.27 3.12 15.69
C ARG A 3 9.74 4.52 16.06
N LEU A 4 8.80 5.40 16.40
CA LEU A 4 9.07 6.77 16.85
C LEU A 4 8.86 6.95 18.37
N GLY A 5 8.25 5.96 19.03
CA GLY A 5 8.01 5.90 20.47
C GLY A 5 7.33 4.59 20.86
N GLU A 6 6.93 4.44 22.12
CA GLU A 6 6.30 3.20 22.61
C GLU A 6 5.04 2.82 21.82
N ASN A 7 4.19 3.81 21.50
CA ASN A 7 2.92 3.62 20.79
C ASN A 7 2.85 4.39 19.45
N MET A 8 4.00 4.73 18.86
CA MET A 8 4.04 5.49 17.61
C MET A 8 4.94 4.82 16.59
N VAL A 9 4.41 4.65 15.38
CA VAL A 9 5.12 4.07 14.23
C VAL A 9 4.99 4.99 13.04
N GLU A 10 6.07 5.08 12.27
CA GLU A 10 6.09 5.75 10.98
C GLU A 10 5.59 4.79 9.89
N VAL A 11 4.56 5.24 9.17
CA VAL A 11 4.07 4.61 7.95
C VAL A 11 4.49 5.49 6.78
N ASP A 12 5.51 5.04 6.05
CA ASP A 12 6.01 5.74 4.88
C ASP A 12 5.40 5.14 3.59
N PHE A 13 4.46 5.87 3.01
CA PHE A 13 3.79 5.47 1.77
C PHE A 13 4.69 5.50 0.53
N ASN A 14 5.90 6.08 0.59
CA ASN A 14 6.86 6.00 -0.52
C ASN A 14 7.31 4.56 -0.81
N PHE A 15 7.18 3.67 0.17
CA PHE A 15 7.50 2.25 0.04
C PHE A 15 6.26 1.35 -0.19
N ALA A 16 5.08 1.94 -0.44
CA ALA A 16 3.91 1.16 -0.83
C ALA A 16 4.15 0.46 -2.18
N TYR A 17 3.73 -0.80 -2.29
CA TYR A 17 3.91 -1.65 -3.47
C TYR A 17 2.60 -2.33 -3.87
N ASN A 18 2.49 -2.69 -5.14
CA ASN A 18 1.36 -3.44 -5.67
C ASN A 18 1.54 -4.94 -5.36
N PRO A 19 0.52 -5.64 -4.83
CA PRO A 19 0.56 -7.08 -4.68
C PRO A 19 0.76 -7.78 -6.03
N TYR A 20 1.32 -9.00 -6.05
CA TYR A 20 1.59 -9.73 -7.30
C TYR A 20 0.36 -9.93 -8.20
N CYS A 21 -0.85 -9.97 -7.63
CA CYS A 21 -2.09 -10.06 -8.39
C CYS A 21 -2.31 -8.87 -9.34
N ALA A 22 -1.68 -7.71 -9.09
CA ALA A 22 -1.72 -6.56 -9.98
C ALA A 22 -0.95 -6.79 -11.31
N TYR A 23 -0.09 -7.82 -11.34
CA TYR A 23 0.80 -8.16 -12.46
C TYR A 23 0.48 -9.52 -13.08
N SER A 24 -0.22 -10.41 -12.37
CA SER A 24 -0.51 -11.76 -12.84
C SER A 24 -1.79 -12.30 -12.22
N GLU A 25 -2.69 -12.79 -13.07
CA GLU A 25 -3.96 -13.41 -12.68
C GLU A 25 -3.80 -14.74 -11.92
N ARG A 26 -2.58 -15.28 -11.86
CA ARG A 26 -2.28 -16.50 -11.10
C ARG A 26 -2.34 -16.29 -9.59
N TYR A 27 -2.34 -15.04 -9.12
CA TYR A 27 -2.35 -14.69 -7.70
C TYR A 27 -3.68 -14.05 -7.31
N SER A 28 -4.23 -14.45 -6.16
CA SER A 28 -5.43 -13.83 -5.59
C SER A 28 -5.12 -12.50 -4.91
N CYS A 29 -5.92 -11.46 -5.17
CA CYS A 29 -5.75 -10.18 -4.53
C CYS A 29 -6.25 -10.15 -3.08
N PRO A 30 -5.50 -9.56 -2.13
CA PRO A 30 -6.04 -9.25 -0.82
C PRO A 30 -7.01 -8.06 -0.93
N LEU A 31 -8.26 -8.26 -0.51
CA LEU A 31 -9.24 -7.19 -0.46
C LEU A 31 -9.16 -6.50 0.93
N PRO A 32 -8.75 -5.22 1.01
CA PRO A 32 -8.71 -4.51 2.28
C PRO A 32 -10.14 -4.25 2.80
N PRO A 33 -10.38 -4.38 4.12
CA PRO A 33 -11.65 -4.00 4.70
C PRO A 33 -11.88 -2.49 4.57
N ARG A 34 -13.13 -2.05 4.70
CA ARG A 34 -13.53 -0.66 4.40
C ARG A 34 -12.85 0.35 5.31
N GLU A 35 -12.52 -0.03 6.55
CA GLU A 35 -11.85 0.83 7.52
C GLU A 35 -10.43 1.22 7.09
N ASN A 36 -9.81 0.44 6.18
CA ASN A 36 -8.48 0.73 5.64
C ASN A 36 -8.51 1.63 4.39
N TRP A 37 -9.69 2.14 4.00
CA TRP A 37 -9.83 2.97 2.82
C TRP A 37 -9.63 4.44 3.20
N LEU A 38 -8.55 5.02 2.71
CA LEU A 38 -8.24 6.42 2.95
C LEU A 38 -9.03 7.31 2.00
N THR A 39 -9.65 8.36 2.54
CA THR A 39 -10.43 9.34 1.75
C THR A 39 -9.54 10.40 1.10
N VAL A 40 -8.25 10.41 1.43
CA VAL A 40 -7.25 11.35 0.92
C VAL A 40 -6.39 10.70 -0.16
N PRO A 41 -6.02 11.44 -1.22
CA PRO A 41 -5.14 10.91 -2.24
C PRO A 41 -3.71 10.74 -1.72
N ILE A 42 -3.14 9.55 -1.91
CA ILE A 42 -1.71 9.29 -1.69
C ILE A 42 -1.00 9.29 -3.04
N ARG A 43 -0.13 10.29 -3.25
CA ARG A 43 0.60 10.49 -4.50
C ARG A 43 2.05 9.99 -4.42
N ALA A 44 2.26 8.86 -3.75
CA ALA A 44 3.56 8.24 -3.48
C ALA A 44 3.48 6.71 -3.67
N GLY A 45 4.63 6.04 -3.62
CA GLY A 45 4.74 4.58 -3.77
C GLY A 45 4.92 4.12 -5.22
N GLU A 46 4.92 2.80 -5.39
CA GLU A 46 4.98 2.16 -6.69
C GLU A 46 3.78 2.58 -7.56
N LYS A 47 4.09 3.03 -8.78
CA LYS A 47 3.07 3.33 -9.78
C LYS A 47 3.09 2.24 -10.83
N LYS A 48 1.91 1.76 -11.20
CA LYS A 48 1.73 0.98 -12.42
C LYS A 48 1.72 1.96 -13.60
N PHE A 49 2.89 2.33 -14.09
CA PHE A 49 3.01 2.96 -15.40
C PHE A 49 2.81 1.84 -16.43
N GLY A 50 1.59 1.71 -16.96
CA GLY A 50 1.38 0.88 -18.14
C GLY A 50 2.22 1.42 -19.30
N LEU A 51 2.81 0.52 -20.08
CA LEU A 51 3.07 0.79 -21.50
C LEU A 51 1.73 0.95 -22.22
#